data_AF-A0A2N9IKR5-F1
#
_entry.id   AF-A0A2N9IKR5-F1
#
_cell.length_a   1.000
_cell.length_b   1.000
_cell.length_c   1.000
_cell.angle_alpha   90.00
_cell.angle_beta   90.00
_cell.angle_gamma   90.00
#
_symmetry.space_group_name_H-M   'P 1'
#
loop_
_entity.id
_entity.type
_entity.pdbx_description
1 polymer ?
#
loop_
_entity_poly.entity_id
_entity_poly.type
_entity_poly.pdbx_seq_one_letter_code
_entity_poly.pdbx_strand_id
1 'polypeptide(L)'
;MIWRPFLKSPARSSGFFLFFLFLLVGAFVFTRVLDTTTSIADNSATKPILPTRTSRIYPQIIPQLPKKPLKQIEIPLNCTAYNLTRTCPSNYPGHLEEDPDRPSPPTCPEYFRWIHEDLRPWAHTGITRDMVESAKRTANFRLVILNGKAYVERYHRAFQTRDVFTLWGILQLLRKYPGKVPDLELMFDCVDWPVIRTSDYDVSNSTGPPPLFRYCGDDDTLDIVFPDWSFWGW
;
A
#
# COMPACT_ATOMS: atom_id res chain seq x y z
N MET A 1 57.77 -20.07 -63.54
CA MET A 1 57.26 -18.68 -63.51
C MET A 1 56.10 -18.60 -62.54
N ILE A 2 56.38 -18.06 -61.36
CA ILE A 2 55.50 -17.28 -60.46
C ILE A 2 54.20 -17.93 -59.98
N TRP A 3 54.30 -18.52 -58.78
CA TRP A 3 53.21 -18.80 -57.85
C TRP A 3 52.70 -17.46 -57.28
N ARG A 4 51.38 -17.21 -57.31
CA ARG A 4 50.75 -16.07 -56.59
C ARG A 4 49.83 -16.62 -55.49
N PRO A 5 49.92 -16.15 -54.24
CA PRO A 5 48.92 -16.47 -53.24
C PRO A 5 47.72 -15.53 -53.41
N PHE A 6 46.51 -16.09 -53.43
CA PHE A 6 45.29 -15.32 -53.24
C PHE A 6 45.21 -14.92 -51.76
N LEU A 7 45.42 -13.63 -51.46
CA LEU A 7 45.02 -13.06 -50.18
C LEU A 7 43.49 -13.17 -50.06
N LYS A 8 43.02 -14.04 -49.15
CA LYS A 8 41.66 -13.96 -48.62
C LYS A 8 41.56 -12.71 -47.75
N SER A 9 40.76 -11.75 -48.20
CA SER A 9 40.28 -10.66 -47.34
C SER A 9 39.39 -11.24 -46.24
N PRO A 10 39.53 -10.86 -44.96
CA PRO A 10 38.61 -11.27 -43.92
C PRO A 10 37.33 -10.45 -44.06
N ALA A 11 36.36 -10.96 -44.83
CA ALA A 11 34.97 -10.52 -44.74
C ALA A 11 34.35 -11.08 -43.44
N ARG A 12 34.84 -10.62 -42.29
CA ARG A 12 34.37 -11.00 -40.95
C ARG A 12 34.45 -9.78 -40.06
N SER A 13 33.57 -8.81 -40.27
CA SER A 13 33.37 -7.76 -39.28
C SER A 13 32.12 -6.90 -39.48
N SER A 14 31.50 -6.85 -40.66
CA SER A 14 30.38 -5.91 -40.86
C SER A 14 29.15 -6.24 -40.01
N GLY A 15 28.82 -7.52 -39.82
CA GLY A 15 27.65 -7.93 -39.02
C GLY A 15 27.78 -7.59 -37.53
N PHE A 16 28.98 -7.76 -36.96
CA PHE A 16 29.24 -7.37 -35.57
C PHE A 16 29.19 -5.86 -35.38
N PHE A 17 29.79 -5.09 -36.31
CA PHE A 17 29.71 -3.64 -36.28
C PHE A 17 28.27 -3.12 -36.43
N LEU A 18 27.46 -3.73 -37.31
CA LEU A 18 26.05 -3.39 -37.46
C LEU A 18 25.25 -3.70 -36.18
N PHE A 19 25.48 -4.84 -35.54
CA PHE A 19 24.83 -5.19 -34.29
C PHE A 19 25.16 -4.20 -33.16
N PHE A 20 26.43 -3.84 -32.99
CA PHE A 20 26.83 -2.83 -32.01
C PHE A 20 26.28 -1.44 -32.34
N LEU A 21 26.19 -1.08 -33.63
CA LEU A 21 25.57 0.17 -34.06
C LEU A 21 24.08 0.20 -33.71
N PHE A 22 23.34 -0.90 -33.93
CA PHE A 22 21.93 -1.02 -33.55
C PHE A 22 21.74 -0.92 -32.03
N LEU A 23 22.60 -1.53 -31.23
CA LEU A 23 22.55 -1.41 -29.77
C LEU A 23 22.83 0.03 -29.30
N LEU A 24 23.81 0.72 -29.90
CA LEU A 24 24.12 2.11 -29.58
C LEU A 24 22.99 3.07 -29.97
N VAL A 25 22.39 2.88 -31.15
CA VAL A 25 21.22 3.65 -31.58
C VAL A 25 20.02 3.36 -30.68
N GLY A 26 19.78 2.09 -30.33
CA GLY A 26 18.72 1.69 -29.41
C GLY A 26 18.90 2.33 -28.02
N ALA A 27 20.11 2.30 -27.46
CA ALA A 27 20.43 2.94 -26.19
C ALA A 27 20.27 4.47 -26.26
N PHE A 28 20.69 5.11 -27.36
CA PHE A 28 20.53 6.55 -27.55
C PHE A 28 19.06 6.97 -27.72
N VAL A 29 18.25 6.18 -28.42
CA VAL A 29 16.80 6.42 -28.51
C VAL A 29 16.16 6.20 -27.13
N PHE A 30 16.58 5.18 -26.38
CA PHE A 30 16.07 4.91 -25.04
C PHE A 30 16.41 6.03 -24.04
N THR A 31 17.62 6.60 -24.07
CA THR A 31 17.97 7.76 -23.25
C THR A 31 17.19 9.01 -23.66
N ARG A 32 16.95 9.22 -24.97
CA ARG A 32 16.13 10.34 -25.44
C ARG A 32 14.65 10.21 -25.08
N VAL A 33 14.10 9.00 -25.08
CA VAL A 33 12.73 8.74 -24.63
C VAL A 33 12.62 8.96 -23.12
N LEU A 34 13.60 8.50 -22.34
CA LEU A 34 13.65 8.78 -20.90
C LEU A 34 13.84 10.28 -20.60
N ASP A 35 14.69 10.99 -21.36
CA ASP A 35 14.85 12.45 -21.27
C ASP A 35 13.58 13.21 -21.67
N THR A 36 12.77 12.66 -22.59
CA THR A 36 11.47 13.24 -22.95
C THR A 36 10.44 13.02 -21.84
N THR A 37 10.53 11.91 -21.09
CA THR A 37 9.68 11.69 -19.91
C THR A 37 10.13 12.49 -18.67
N THR A 38 11.42 12.78 -18.50
CA THR A 38 11.91 13.65 -17.42
C THR A 38 11.77 15.14 -17.75
N SER A 39 11.84 15.55 -19.01
CA SER A 39 11.64 16.96 -19.42
C SER A 39 10.17 17.40 -19.54
N ILE A 40 9.20 16.47 -19.46
CA ILE A 40 7.78 16.80 -19.22
C ILE A 40 7.50 17.02 -17.73
N ALA A 41 8.39 16.56 -16.83
CA ALA A 41 8.26 16.79 -15.38
C ALA A 41 8.94 18.09 -14.89
N ASP A 42 9.81 18.74 -15.68
CA ASP A 42 10.66 19.85 -15.21
C ASP A 42 10.54 21.18 -15.99
N ASN A 43 9.44 21.41 -16.71
CA ASN A 43 9.13 22.72 -17.27
C ASN A 43 7.97 23.41 -16.54
N SER A 44 8.27 24.01 -15.38
CA SER A 44 7.64 25.28 -15.00
C SER A 44 8.72 26.28 -14.62
N ALA A 45 9.18 26.99 -15.65
CA ALA A 45 10.11 28.10 -15.53
C ALA A 45 9.45 29.26 -14.76
N THR A 46 10.17 29.70 -13.73
CA THR A 46 10.05 30.99 -13.06
C THR A 46 9.86 32.13 -14.07
N LYS A 47 8.80 32.94 -13.92
CA LYS A 47 8.70 34.34 -14.39
C LYS A 47 7.53 35.07 -13.67
N PRO A 48 7.51 36.41 -13.63
CA PRO A 48 7.76 37.20 -12.43
C PRO A 48 6.48 37.59 -11.65
N ILE A 49 6.72 37.98 -10.39
CA ILE A 49 5.76 38.54 -9.44
C ILE A 49 5.09 39.79 -10.04
N LEU A 50 3.76 39.73 -10.22
CA LEU A 50 2.88 40.88 -10.36
C LEU A 50 1.74 40.71 -9.35
N PRO A 51 1.51 41.64 -8.40
CA PRO A 51 0.60 41.39 -7.29
C PRO A 51 -0.84 41.62 -7.74
N THR A 52 -1.54 40.56 -8.14
CA THR A 52 -3.00 40.62 -8.33
C THR A 52 -3.67 40.23 -7.02
N ARG A 53 -4.10 41.26 -6.28
CA ARG A 53 -4.85 41.16 -5.04
C ARG A 53 -6.24 40.63 -5.32
N THR A 54 -6.43 39.32 -5.23
CA THR A 54 -7.77 38.70 -5.19
C THR A 54 -8.02 38.21 -3.77
N SER A 55 -8.69 39.05 -2.98
CA SER A 55 -9.21 38.71 -1.66
C SER A 55 -10.32 37.68 -1.83
N ARG A 56 -10.02 36.38 -1.62
CA ARG A 56 -11.06 35.41 -1.24
C ARG A 56 -11.12 35.41 0.28
N ILE A 57 -12.06 36.18 0.81
CA ILE A 57 -12.50 36.10 2.20
C ILE A 57 -13.21 34.75 2.36
N TYR A 58 -12.48 33.74 2.83
CA TYR A 58 -13.12 32.61 3.50
C TYR A 58 -13.36 33.05 4.95
N PRO A 59 -14.60 33.00 5.48
CA PRO A 59 -14.81 33.20 6.90
C PRO A 59 -14.15 32.04 7.65
N GLN A 60 -12.95 32.28 8.20
CA GLN A 60 -12.40 31.45 9.26
C GLN A 60 -13.25 31.64 10.51
N ILE A 61 -14.29 30.83 10.67
CA ILE A 61 -14.83 30.55 11.99
C ILE A 61 -13.76 29.67 12.64
N ILE A 62 -12.89 30.27 13.44
CA ILE A 62 -12.01 29.56 14.36
C ILE A 62 -12.94 28.96 15.43
N PRO A 63 -13.15 27.63 15.49
CA PRO A 63 -13.74 27.04 16.68
C PRO A 63 -12.68 27.20 17.76
N GLN A 64 -12.95 27.99 18.79
CA GLN A 64 -12.08 28.01 19.97
C GLN A 64 -12.08 26.61 20.56
N LEU A 65 -10.99 25.88 20.32
CA LEU A 65 -10.75 24.57 20.90
C LEU A 65 -10.57 24.75 22.42
N PRO A 66 -11.37 24.09 23.28
CA PRO A 66 -11.10 24.08 24.70
C PRO A 66 -9.74 23.45 24.94
N LYS A 67 -8.84 24.21 25.56
CA LYS A 67 -7.50 23.78 25.97
C LYS A 67 -7.61 22.77 27.12
N LYS A 68 -7.78 21.49 26.80
CA LYS A 68 -7.40 20.40 27.71
C LYS A 68 -6.44 19.50 26.94
N PRO A 69 -5.17 19.36 27.37
CA PRO A 69 -4.27 18.43 26.71
C PRO A 69 -4.88 17.04 26.83
N LEU A 70 -5.14 16.40 25.68
CA LEU A 70 -5.55 15.00 25.63
C LEU A 70 -4.49 14.23 26.41
N LYS A 71 -4.88 13.46 27.44
CA LYS A 71 -3.95 12.56 28.14
C LYS A 71 -3.46 11.56 27.09
N GLN A 72 -2.28 11.80 26.55
CA GLN A 72 -1.64 10.88 25.62
C GLN A 72 -1.37 9.60 26.39
N ILE A 73 -2.09 8.52 26.05
CA ILE A 73 -1.77 7.21 26.57
C ILE A 73 -0.48 6.79 25.88
N GLU A 74 0.62 6.98 26.59
CA GLU A 74 1.88 6.34 26.24
C GLU A 74 1.74 4.87 26.57
N ILE A 75 1.91 4.03 25.56
CA ILE A 75 2.04 2.59 25.74
C ILE A 75 3.54 2.31 25.86
N PRO A 76 4.11 2.20 27.08
CA PRO A 76 5.54 2.04 27.23
C PRO A 76 5.99 0.68 26.67
N LEU A 77 6.96 0.70 25.76
CA LEU A 77 7.62 -0.50 25.26
C LEU A 77 8.69 -0.94 26.27
N ASN A 78 8.39 -1.96 27.07
CA ASN A 78 9.38 -2.58 27.96
C ASN A 78 10.14 -3.70 27.24
N CYS A 79 11.27 -3.35 26.61
CA CYS A 79 12.12 -4.31 25.90
C CYS A 79 12.88 -5.26 26.85
N THR A 80 13.10 -4.87 28.11
CA THR A 80 13.79 -5.72 29.09
C THR A 80 12.95 -6.93 29.48
N ALA A 81 11.63 -6.75 29.65
CA ALA A 81 10.69 -7.85 29.86
C ALA A 81 10.65 -8.81 28.65
N TYR A 82 10.69 -8.26 27.43
CA TYR A 82 10.73 -9.08 26.21
C TYR A 82 11.96 -9.99 26.14
N ASN A 83 13.13 -9.54 26.60
CA ASN A 83 14.33 -10.39 26.58
C ASN A 83 14.21 -11.62 27.51
N LEU A 84 13.43 -11.53 28.59
CA LEU A 84 13.19 -12.62 29.53
C LEU A 84 12.12 -13.61 29.04
N THR A 85 10.99 -13.10 28.55
CA THR A 85 9.80 -13.93 28.25
C THR A 85 9.56 -14.13 26.75
N ARG A 86 10.34 -13.47 25.88
CA ARG A 86 10.10 -13.35 24.42
C ARG A 86 8.69 -12.90 24.06
N THR A 87 8.02 -12.23 24.98
CA THR A 87 6.64 -11.77 24.85
C THR A 87 6.51 -10.36 25.41
N CYS A 88 5.69 -9.53 24.78
CA CYS A 88 5.34 -8.25 25.36
C CYS A 88 4.33 -8.46 26.51
N PRO A 89 4.40 -7.68 27.60
CA PRO A 89 3.35 -7.67 28.62
C PRO A 89 1.98 -7.41 27.98
N SER A 90 0.94 -8.08 28.46
CA SER A 90 -0.44 -7.89 27.99
C SER A 90 -1.25 -6.90 28.84
N ASN A 91 -0.64 -6.35 29.89
CA ASN A 91 -1.28 -5.45 30.86
C ASN A 91 -1.33 -4.01 30.34
N TYR A 92 -1.96 -3.81 29.17
CA TYR A 92 -2.21 -2.48 28.65
C TYR A 92 -3.48 -1.90 29.31
N PRO A 93 -3.51 -0.60 29.64
CA PRO A 93 -4.72 0.03 30.16
C PRO A 93 -5.86 -0.16 29.13
N GLY A 94 -6.89 -0.90 29.52
CA GLY A 94 -8.01 -1.29 28.66
C GLY A 94 -8.98 -0.16 28.32
N HIS A 95 -8.81 1.01 28.94
CA HIS A 95 -9.75 2.11 28.84
C HIS A 95 -9.02 3.38 28.36
N LEU A 96 -9.23 3.71 27.09
CA LEU A 96 -9.08 5.10 26.65
C LEU A 96 -10.16 5.89 27.40
N GLU A 97 -9.76 6.76 28.33
CA GLU A 97 -10.65 7.83 28.79
C GLU A 97 -10.89 8.76 27.58
N GLU A 98 -11.85 8.39 26.75
CA GLU A 98 -12.44 9.31 25.79
C GLU A 98 -13.10 10.42 26.60
N ASP A 99 -12.74 11.67 26.31
CA ASP A 99 -13.35 12.83 26.95
C ASP A 99 -14.87 12.80 26.67
N PRO A 100 -15.71 12.54 27.69
CA PRO A 100 -17.15 12.37 27.50
C PRO A 100 -17.81 13.66 26.97
N ASP A 101 -17.16 14.81 27.17
CA ASP A 101 -17.63 16.11 26.70
C ASP A 101 -17.12 16.45 25.30
N ARG A 102 -16.30 15.60 24.66
CA ARG A 102 -15.83 15.84 23.30
C ARG A 102 -16.97 15.60 22.32
N PRO A 103 -17.45 16.63 21.62
CA PRO A 103 -18.47 16.43 20.59
C PRO A 103 -17.90 15.51 19.51
N SER A 104 -18.63 14.45 19.19
CA SER A 104 -18.31 13.65 18.01
C SER A 104 -18.35 14.57 16.79
N PRO A 105 -17.38 14.48 15.87
CA PRO A 105 -17.48 15.23 14.63
C PRO A 105 -18.82 14.88 13.95
N PRO A 106 -19.54 15.88 13.43
CA PRO A 106 -20.92 15.69 12.92
C PRO A 106 -20.98 14.77 11.71
N THR A 107 -19.84 14.57 11.04
CA THR A 107 -19.73 13.77 9.82
C THR A 107 -18.44 12.95 9.86
N CYS A 108 -18.52 11.71 9.35
CA CYS A 108 -17.34 10.89 9.11
C CYS A 108 -16.39 11.62 8.14
N PRO A 109 -15.08 11.72 8.43
CA PRO A 109 -14.13 12.34 7.51
C PRO A 109 -14.20 11.75 6.10
N GLU A 110 -14.08 12.61 5.08
CA GLU A 110 -14.29 12.23 3.67
C GLU A 110 -13.41 11.06 3.23
N TYR A 111 -12.16 10.99 3.70
CA TYR A 111 -11.24 9.93 3.31
C TYR A 111 -11.70 8.52 3.74
N PHE A 112 -12.57 8.41 4.74
CA PHE A 112 -13.15 7.10 5.12
C PHE A 112 -14.21 6.61 4.13
N ARG A 113 -14.66 7.43 3.17
CA ARG A 113 -15.56 6.97 2.10
C ARG A 113 -14.99 5.80 1.32
N TRP A 114 -13.67 5.74 1.16
CA TRP A 114 -12.99 4.66 0.45
C TRP A 114 -13.17 3.30 1.12
N ILE A 115 -13.29 3.24 2.46
CA ILE A 115 -13.62 1.97 3.14
C ILE A 115 -14.99 1.44 2.66
N HIS A 116 -15.95 2.34 2.44
CA HIS A 116 -17.27 1.95 1.96
C HIS A 116 -17.25 1.56 0.49
N GLU A 117 -16.48 2.25 -0.35
CA GLU A 117 -16.33 1.89 -1.76
C GLU A 117 -15.60 0.56 -1.94
N ASP A 118 -14.48 0.35 -1.26
CA ASP A 118 -13.68 -0.88 -1.34
C ASP A 118 -14.48 -2.10 -0.85
N LEU A 119 -15.32 -1.94 0.17
CA LEU A 119 -16.15 -3.04 0.71
C LEU A 119 -17.52 -3.19 0.01
N ARG A 120 -17.88 -2.26 -0.88
CA ARG A 120 -19.16 -2.27 -1.61
C ARG A 120 -19.48 -3.60 -2.31
N PRO A 121 -18.52 -4.32 -2.93
CA PRO A 121 -18.81 -5.58 -3.63
C PRO A 121 -19.49 -6.65 -2.76
N TRP A 122 -19.29 -6.58 -1.44
CA TRP A 122 -19.83 -7.55 -0.48
C TRP A 122 -20.95 -6.98 0.40
N ALA A 123 -21.39 -5.74 0.19
CA ALA A 123 -22.31 -5.05 1.09
C ALA A 123 -23.67 -5.76 1.25
N HIS A 124 -24.15 -6.45 0.21
CA HIS A 124 -25.45 -7.13 0.20
C HIS A 124 -25.35 -8.65 0.24
N THR A 125 -24.23 -9.20 -0.22
CA THR A 125 -23.98 -10.65 -0.31
C THR A 125 -23.22 -11.20 0.89
N GLY A 126 -22.48 -10.34 1.59
CA GLY A 126 -21.53 -10.74 2.61
C GLY A 126 -20.28 -11.40 2.02
N ILE A 127 -19.39 -11.80 2.92
CA ILE A 127 -18.16 -12.50 2.59
C ILE A 127 -18.30 -13.95 3.06
N THR A 128 -18.23 -14.90 2.14
CA THR A 128 -18.29 -16.33 2.48
C THR A 128 -16.91 -16.88 2.79
N ARG A 129 -16.86 -18.03 3.47
CA ARG A 129 -15.62 -18.76 3.76
C ARG A 129 -14.85 -19.08 2.48
N ASP A 130 -15.55 -19.55 1.44
CA ASP A 130 -14.94 -19.95 0.17
C ASP A 130 -14.29 -18.76 -0.54
N MET A 131 -14.90 -17.57 -0.46
CA MET A 131 -14.33 -16.35 -1.02
C MET A 131 -13.01 -15.98 -0.33
N VAL A 132 -12.98 -16.03 1.00
CA VAL A 132 -11.77 -15.80 1.79
C VAL A 132 -10.68 -16.80 1.41
N GLU A 133 -11.01 -18.10 1.39
CA GLU A 133 -10.03 -19.14 1.02
C GLU A 133 -9.54 -19.00 -0.42
N SER A 134 -10.37 -18.53 -1.35
CA SER A 134 -9.96 -18.31 -2.74
C SER A 134 -8.88 -17.22 -2.90
N ALA A 135 -8.79 -16.26 -1.96
CA ALA A 135 -7.75 -15.24 -1.94
C ALA A 135 -6.34 -15.79 -1.64
N LYS A 136 -6.26 -17.00 -1.07
CA LYS A 136 -4.99 -17.69 -0.75
C LYS A 136 -4.09 -17.86 -1.97
N ARG A 137 -4.64 -17.88 -3.19
CA ARG A 137 -3.91 -18.01 -4.45
C ARG A 137 -2.80 -16.96 -4.63
N THR A 138 -2.98 -15.77 -4.04
CA THR A 138 -2.06 -14.63 -4.17
C THR A 138 -1.59 -14.09 -2.81
N ALA A 139 -2.37 -14.30 -1.74
CA ALA A 139 -2.03 -13.79 -0.41
C ALA A 139 -0.65 -14.25 0.09
N ASN A 140 0.11 -13.32 0.67
CA ASN A 140 1.34 -13.62 1.40
C ASN A 140 1.04 -14.23 2.77
N PHE A 141 0.01 -13.77 3.47
CA PHE A 141 -0.38 -14.30 4.76
C PHE A 141 -1.89 -14.17 5.03
N ARG A 142 -2.38 -15.05 5.90
CA ARG A 142 -3.70 -14.98 6.54
C ARG A 142 -3.52 -14.47 7.95
N LEU A 143 -4.34 -13.49 8.34
CA LEU A 143 -4.47 -13.00 9.70
C LEU A 143 -5.82 -13.43 10.26
N VAL A 144 -5.83 -13.97 11.47
CA VAL A 144 -7.05 -14.22 12.24
C VAL A 144 -6.97 -13.43 13.54
N ILE A 145 -7.99 -12.65 13.83
CA ILE A 145 -8.17 -12.03 15.15
C ILE A 145 -9.26 -12.81 15.85
N LEU A 146 -8.94 -13.40 16.99
CA LEU A 146 -9.86 -14.18 17.81
C LEU A 146 -9.68 -13.78 19.27
N ASN A 147 -10.75 -13.30 19.90
CA ASN A 147 -10.76 -12.80 21.27
C ASN A 147 -9.64 -11.78 21.55
N GLY A 148 -9.46 -10.82 20.62
CA GLY A 148 -8.44 -9.78 20.72
C GLY A 148 -7.00 -10.24 20.50
N LYS A 149 -6.78 -11.52 20.12
CA LYS A 149 -5.46 -12.07 19.81
C LYS A 149 -5.30 -12.31 18.32
N ALA A 150 -4.19 -11.82 17.77
CA ALA A 150 -3.81 -12.04 16.37
C ALA A 150 -3.06 -13.38 16.20
N TYR A 151 -3.45 -14.14 15.19
CA TYR A 151 -2.82 -15.36 14.70
C TYR A 151 -2.48 -15.16 13.23
N VAL A 152 -1.30 -15.60 12.81
CA VAL A 152 -0.82 -15.39 11.44
C VAL A 152 -0.37 -16.72 10.87
N GLU A 153 -0.90 -17.07 9.70
CA GLU A 153 -0.42 -18.15 8.85
C GLU A 153 0.26 -17.53 7.63
N ARG A 154 1.54 -17.84 7.40
CA ARG A 154 2.28 -17.35 6.23
C ARG A 154 2.17 -18.36 5.08
N TYR A 155 1.80 -17.88 3.90
CA TYR A 155 1.73 -18.68 2.67
C TYR A 155 2.95 -18.46 1.79
N HIS A 156 3.29 -17.21 1.53
CA HIS A 156 4.41 -16.82 0.69
C HIS A 156 5.24 -15.75 1.36
N ARG A 157 6.54 -15.74 1.07
CA ARG A 157 7.43 -14.70 1.55
C ARG A 157 7.03 -13.36 0.96
N ALA A 158 6.73 -12.38 1.82
CA ALA A 158 6.52 -11.01 1.39
C ALA A 158 7.83 -10.38 0.89
N PHE A 159 7.71 -9.38 0.02
CA PHE A 159 8.86 -8.58 -0.37
C PHE A 159 9.41 -7.86 0.87
N GLN A 160 10.73 -8.00 1.10
CA GLN A 160 11.44 -7.41 2.25
C GLN A 160 10.74 -7.71 3.59
N THR A 161 10.35 -6.66 4.31
CA THR A 161 9.82 -6.61 5.69
C THR A 161 8.38 -6.11 5.71
N ARG A 162 7.73 -5.99 4.54
CA ARG A 162 6.41 -5.37 4.40
C ARG A 162 5.36 -6.04 5.27
N ASP A 163 5.35 -7.37 5.30
CA ASP A 163 4.43 -8.13 6.15
C ASP A 163 4.69 -7.87 7.65
N VAL A 164 5.96 -7.77 8.06
CA VAL A 164 6.34 -7.49 9.46
C VAL A 164 5.76 -6.15 9.93
N PHE A 165 5.90 -5.09 9.12
CA PHE A 165 5.43 -3.75 9.49
C PHE A 165 3.90 -3.64 9.44
N THR A 166 3.24 -4.28 8.48
CA THR A 166 1.77 -4.38 8.45
C THR A 166 1.24 -5.10 9.70
N LEU A 167 1.86 -6.22 10.08
CA LEU A 167 1.52 -6.92 11.33
C LEU A 167 1.79 -6.05 12.55
N TRP A 168 2.87 -5.26 12.56
CA TRP A 168 3.16 -4.34 13.66
C TRP A 168 2.09 -3.26 13.79
N GLY A 169 1.59 -2.72 12.68
CA GLY A 169 0.48 -1.78 12.65
C GLY A 169 -0.81 -2.35 13.22
N ILE A 170 -1.16 -3.59 12.83
CA ILE A 170 -2.31 -4.31 13.39
C ILE A 170 -2.15 -4.53 14.90
N LEU A 171 -0.95 -4.89 15.36
CA LEU A 171 -0.69 -5.07 16.80
C LEU A 171 -0.83 -3.74 17.57
N GLN A 172 -0.45 -2.62 16.98
CA GLN A 172 -0.71 -1.30 17.56
C GLN A 172 -2.20 -0.98 17.62
N LEU A 173 -2.97 -1.29 16.57
CA LEU A 173 -4.42 -1.13 16.55
C LEU A 173 -5.08 -1.91 17.69
N LEU A 174 -4.72 -3.18 17.85
CA LEU A 174 -5.26 -4.05 18.91
C LEU A 174 -4.93 -3.55 20.32
N ARG A 175 -3.73 -2.98 20.51
CA ARG A 175 -3.33 -2.38 21.79
C ARG A 175 -4.05 -1.06 22.07
N LYS A 176 -4.31 -0.26 21.04
CA LYS A 176 -5.00 1.02 21.16
C LYS A 176 -6.49 0.85 21.42
N TYR A 177 -7.11 -0.19 20.86
CA TYR A 177 -8.55 -0.44 20.98
C TYR A 177 -8.86 -1.86 21.49
N PRO A 178 -8.43 -2.20 22.71
CA PRO A 178 -8.62 -3.54 23.27
C PRO A 178 -10.11 -3.87 23.37
N GLY A 179 -10.50 -5.05 22.87
CA GLY A 179 -11.88 -5.53 22.88
C GLY A 179 -12.83 -4.82 21.90
N LYS A 180 -12.38 -3.78 21.17
CA LYS A 180 -13.22 -3.11 20.15
C LYS A 180 -13.08 -3.71 18.75
N VAL A 181 -11.98 -4.41 18.45
CA VAL A 181 -11.79 -5.12 17.17
C VAL A 181 -12.50 -6.47 17.26
N PRO A 182 -13.47 -6.76 16.37
CA PRO A 182 -14.21 -8.01 16.41
C PRO A 182 -13.35 -9.20 15.96
N ASP A 183 -13.88 -10.40 16.20
CA ASP A 183 -13.32 -11.61 15.60
C ASP A 183 -13.46 -11.55 14.08
N LEU A 184 -12.35 -11.71 13.37
CA LEU A 184 -12.31 -11.55 11.92
C LEU A 184 -11.12 -12.31 11.30
N GLU A 185 -11.17 -12.48 9.99
CA GLU A 185 -10.10 -13.08 9.21
C GLU A 185 -9.81 -12.26 7.95
N LEU A 186 -8.53 -11.99 7.70
CA LEU A 186 -8.06 -11.17 6.59
C LEU A 186 -7.04 -11.95 5.77
N MET A 187 -7.11 -11.80 4.44
CA MET A 187 -6.10 -12.28 3.50
C MET A 187 -5.31 -11.08 3.00
N PHE A 188 -3.99 -11.10 3.14
CA PHE A 188 -3.11 -9.99 2.77
C PHE A 188 -2.14 -10.38 1.68
N ASP A 189 -2.04 -9.55 0.64
CA ASP A 189 -0.96 -9.58 -0.33
C ASP A 189 -0.14 -8.29 -0.22
N CYS A 190 1.16 -8.46 -0.02
CA CYS A 190 2.11 -7.41 0.31
C CYS A 190 2.81 -6.79 -0.92
N VAL A 191 2.35 -7.09 -2.13
CA VAL A 191 2.87 -6.49 -3.37
C VAL A 191 2.04 -5.26 -3.74
N ASP A 192 2.62 -4.34 -4.52
CA ASP A 192 2.01 -3.03 -4.81
C ASP A 192 0.86 -3.11 -5.82
N TRP A 193 0.99 -3.94 -6.86
CA TRP A 193 0.01 -3.99 -7.95
C TRP A 193 -1.27 -4.74 -7.54
N PRO A 194 -2.46 -4.15 -7.74
CA PRO A 194 -3.72 -4.85 -7.51
C PRO A 194 -3.93 -5.99 -8.52
N VAL A 195 -4.70 -7.01 -8.12
CA VAL A 195 -4.79 -8.28 -8.85
C VAL A 195 -6.21 -8.83 -8.98
N ILE A 196 -7.17 -8.33 -8.23
CA ILE A 196 -8.57 -8.77 -8.31
C ILE A 196 -9.29 -7.90 -9.31
N ARG A 197 -9.27 -8.28 -10.59
CA ARG A 197 -9.88 -7.50 -11.67
C ARG A 197 -11.40 -7.57 -11.61
N THR A 198 -12.07 -6.44 -11.76
CA THR A 198 -13.54 -6.36 -11.80
C THR A 198 -14.12 -7.25 -12.91
N SER A 199 -13.49 -7.25 -14.09
CA SER A 199 -13.92 -8.04 -15.26
C SER A 199 -14.05 -9.54 -15.01
N ASP A 200 -13.32 -10.08 -14.03
CA ASP A 200 -13.32 -11.51 -13.72
C ASP A 200 -14.59 -11.92 -12.95
N TYR A 201 -15.33 -10.95 -12.40
CA TYR A 201 -16.48 -11.16 -11.51
C TYR A 201 -17.80 -10.58 -12.04
N ASP A 202 -17.80 -10.00 -13.24
CA ASP A 202 -19.01 -9.49 -13.92
C ASP A 202 -19.96 -10.60 -14.42
N VAL A 203 -19.59 -11.87 -14.28
CA VAL A 203 -20.35 -13.02 -14.79
C VAL A 203 -21.35 -13.54 -13.76
N SER A 204 -22.58 -13.78 -14.21
CA SER A 204 -23.77 -14.17 -13.41
C SER A 204 -23.71 -15.47 -12.57
N ASN A 205 -22.55 -16.13 -12.43
CA ASN A 205 -22.37 -17.35 -11.64
C ASN A 205 -21.03 -17.42 -10.87
N SER A 206 -20.30 -16.31 -10.71
CA SER A 206 -19.07 -16.32 -9.91
C SER A 206 -19.41 -16.32 -8.41
N THR A 207 -18.55 -16.92 -7.57
CA THR A 207 -18.66 -16.90 -6.10
C THR A 207 -18.44 -15.48 -5.50
N GLY A 208 -18.45 -14.43 -6.33
CA GLY A 208 -18.05 -13.08 -5.95
C GLY A 208 -16.54 -12.93 -5.80
N PRO A 209 -16.04 -11.67 -5.75
CA PRO A 209 -14.62 -11.40 -5.64
C PRO A 209 -14.06 -11.86 -4.27
N PRO A 210 -12.81 -12.36 -4.21
CA PRO A 210 -12.12 -12.61 -2.94
C PRO A 210 -11.81 -11.29 -2.22
N PRO A 211 -12.06 -11.19 -0.90
CA PRO A 211 -11.65 -10.02 -0.12
C PRO A 211 -10.15 -10.07 0.16
N LEU A 212 -9.35 -9.49 -0.73
CA LEU A 212 -7.89 -9.43 -0.61
C LEU A 212 -7.44 -8.02 -0.20
N PHE A 213 -6.68 -7.91 0.89
CA PHE A 213 -6.10 -6.65 1.34
C PHE A 213 -4.75 -6.39 0.67
N ARG A 214 -4.56 -5.16 0.20
CA ARG A 214 -3.34 -4.68 -0.46
C ARG A 214 -3.04 -3.23 -0.10
N TYR A 215 -1.94 -2.71 -0.62
CA TYR A 215 -1.51 -1.33 -0.36
C TYR A 215 -1.91 -0.33 -1.44
N CYS A 216 -2.27 -0.80 -2.64
CA CYS A 216 -2.77 0.02 -3.73
C CYS A 216 -4.00 -0.65 -4.37
N GLY A 217 -4.82 0.17 -5.00
CA GLY A 217 -5.98 -0.21 -5.81
C GLY A 217 -6.17 0.78 -6.94
N ASP A 218 -6.98 0.42 -7.92
CA ASP A 218 -7.37 1.25 -9.05
C ASP A 218 -8.84 1.00 -9.43
N ASP A 219 -9.37 1.79 -10.37
CA ASP A 219 -10.79 1.74 -10.76
C ASP A 219 -11.19 0.40 -11.42
N ASP A 220 -10.21 -0.39 -11.90
CA ASP A 220 -10.44 -1.66 -12.58
C ASP A 220 -10.29 -2.88 -11.64
N THR A 221 -10.03 -2.65 -10.35
CA THR A 221 -9.74 -3.70 -9.36
C THR A 221 -10.63 -3.60 -8.12
N LEU A 222 -10.71 -4.72 -7.40
CA LEU A 222 -11.58 -4.92 -6.23
C LEU A 222 -10.75 -5.29 -4.98
N ASP A 223 -9.46 -4.99 -5.00
CA ASP A 223 -8.57 -5.15 -3.86
C ASP A 223 -8.93 -4.12 -2.77
N ILE A 224 -8.91 -4.54 -1.50
CA ILE A 224 -9.27 -3.68 -0.37
C ILE A 224 -8.00 -2.95 0.08
N VAL A 225 -8.00 -1.62 0.03
CA VAL A 225 -6.81 -0.84 0.37
C VAL A 225 -6.63 -0.80 1.89
N PHE A 226 -5.42 -1.13 2.32
CA PHE A 226 -4.96 -1.03 3.70
C PHE A 226 -3.82 0.00 3.80
N PRO A 227 -3.72 0.77 4.90
CA PRO A 227 -2.58 1.66 5.13
C PRO A 227 -1.26 0.90 4.94
N ASP A 228 -0.38 1.44 4.11
CA ASP A 228 0.83 0.73 3.73
C ASP A 228 1.77 0.46 4.91
N TRP A 229 2.70 -0.47 4.70
CA TRP A 229 3.71 -0.82 5.68
C TRP A 229 4.64 0.36 6.03
N SER A 230 4.75 1.36 5.14
CA SER A 230 5.67 2.49 5.26
C SER A 230 5.26 3.49 6.35
N PHE A 231 3.98 3.52 6.73
CA PHE A 231 3.51 4.21 7.94
C PHE A 231 4.23 3.75 9.22
N TRP A 232 4.76 2.53 9.20
CA TRP A 232 5.37 1.87 10.35
C TRP A 232 6.86 1.63 10.21
N GLY A 233 7.38 1.46 9.00
CA GLY A 233 8.80 1.37 8.74
C GLY A 233 9.18 0.75 7.39
N TRP A 234 10.47 0.48 7.23
CA TRP A 234 11.10 -0.11 6.04
C TRP A 234 12.13 -1.16 6.44
#